data_AF-A0A8J8YMT0-F1
#
_entry.id   AF-A0A8J8YMT0-F1
#
_cell.length_a   1.000
_cell.length_b   1.000
_cell.length_c   1.000
_cell.angle_alpha   90.00
_cell.angle_beta   90.00
_cell.angle_gamma   90.00
#
_symmetry.space_group_name_H-M   'P 1'
#
loop_
_entity.id
_entity.type
_entity.pdbx_description
1 polymer ?
#
loop_
_entity_poly.entity_id
_entity_poly.type
_entity_poly.pdbx_seq_one_letter_code
_entity_poly.pdbx_strand_id
1 'polypeptide(L)'
;MTGLNVLQSLAEKSPEVMDFHEELVNLEASSKLQLKALADEQLAVVKGLEKVEQELTASESDGPVSDVFRKTLKEFIDCSSADVRSLSAFYSEVGKSADGLAVYFGEDPAKFPFEQVATTLLTFVGLFRKAHDENLKQIEAEKKKAQKEAEKEANQDKTPVKSKNGNADKSPRSPSTF
;
A
#
# COMPACT_ATOMS: atom_id res chain seq x y z
N MET A 1 -0.74 -21.11 -13.53
CA MET A 1 -0.37 -19.75 -13.96
C MET A 1 0.46 -19.16 -12.83
N THR A 2 1.75 -18.89 -13.03
CA THR A 2 2.59 -18.26 -11.99
C THR A 2 2.18 -16.80 -11.83
N GLY A 3 2.41 -16.18 -10.66
CA GLY A 3 2.05 -14.78 -10.39
C GLY A 3 2.65 -13.78 -11.40
N LEU A 4 3.74 -14.16 -12.06
CA LEU A 4 4.39 -13.41 -13.14
C LEU A 4 3.45 -13.14 -14.32
N ASN A 5 2.71 -14.16 -14.77
CA ASN A 5 1.83 -14.05 -15.94
C ASN A 5 0.60 -13.19 -15.69
N VAL A 6 0.12 -13.13 -14.44
CA VAL A 6 -1.08 -12.36 -14.07
C VAL A 6 -0.78 -10.86 -14.09
N LEU A 7 0.28 -10.44 -13.40
CA LEU A 7 0.67 -9.03 -13.36
C LEU A 7 1.17 -8.52 -14.71
N GLN A 8 1.84 -9.37 -15.50
CA GLN A 8 2.21 -9.01 -16.87
C GLN A 8 0.96 -8.80 -17.75
N SER A 9 0.00 -9.72 -17.69
CA SER A 9 -1.26 -9.54 -18.42
C SER A 9 -2.03 -8.30 -17.95
N LEU A 10 -1.90 -7.92 -16.68
CA LEU A 10 -2.52 -6.72 -16.15
C LEU A 10 -1.83 -5.46 -16.70
N ALA A 11 -0.50 -5.40 -16.66
CA ALA A 11 0.26 -4.28 -17.21
C ALA A 11 0.04 -4.09 -18.72
N GLU A 12 -0.19 -5.18 -19.47
CA GLU A 12 -0.48 -5.11 -20.91
C GLU A 12 -1.92 -4.65 -21.22
N LYS A 13 -2.90 -5.02 -20.38
CA LYS A 13 -4.33 -4.76 -20.64
C LYS A 13 -4.83 -3.48 -19.98
N SER A 14 -4.27 -3.15 -18.83
CA SER A 14 -4.67 -2.05 -17.95
C SER A 14 -3.44 -1.46 -17.25
N PRO A 15 -2.55 -0.77 -18.00
CA PRO A 15 -1.37 -0.13 -17.41
C PRO A 15 -1.73 0.94 -16.35
N GLU A 16 -2.91 1.55 -16.45
CA GLU A 16 -3.40 2.61 -15.55
C GLU A 16 -3.67 2.16 -14.11
N VAL A 17 -3.70 0.85 -13.84
CA VAL A 17 -3.89 0.34 -12.48
C VAL A 17 -2.59 -0.13 -11.84
N MET A 18 -1.43 0.04 -12.49
CA MET A 18 -0.16 -0.48 -11.98
C MET A 18 0.43 0.40 -10.87
N ASP A 19 0.08 1.68 -10.85
CA ASP A 19 0.52 2.70 -9.90
C ASP A 19 -0.59 3.12 -8.92
N PHE A 20 -1.72 2.41 -8.85
CA PHE A 20 -2.84 2.72 -7.94
C PHE A 20 -2.42 2.91 -6.47
N HIS A 21 -1.33 2.25 -6.06
CA HIS A 21 -0.77 2.34 -4.72
C HIS A 21 -0.24 3.73 -4.37
N GLU A 22 0.08 4.56 -5.37
CA GLU A 22 0.48 5.96 -5.22
C GLU A 22 -0.69 6.84 -4.75
N GLU A 23 -1.94 6.44 -5.03
CA GLU A 23 -3.13 7.14 -4.56
C GLU A 23 -3.48 6.80 -3.10
N LEU A 24 -2.89 5.72 -2.56
CA LEU A 24 -3.18 5.19 -1.23
C LEU A 24 -2.16 5.67 -0.17
N VAL A 25 -1.75 6.94 -0.24
CA VAL A 25 -0.67 7.51 0.59
C VAL A 25 -0.89 7.40 2.11
N ASN A 26 -2.15 7.42 2.54
CA ASN A 26 -2.50 7.37 3.96
C ASN A 26 -2.72 5.93 4.47
N LEU A 27 -2.67 4.92 3.61
CA LEU A 27 -3.07 3.55 3.96
C LEU A 27 -2.26 2.97 5.13
N GLU A 28 -0.95 3.23 5.17
CA GLU A 28 -0.10 2.77 6.27
C GLU A 28 -0.45 3.46 7.61
N ALA A 29 -0.77 4.76 7.57
CA ALA A 29 -1.20 5.47 8.77
C ALA A 29 -2.58 4.98 9.22
N SER A 30 -3.50 4.80 8.26
CA SER A 30 -4.85 4.27 8.48
C SER A 30 -4.85 2.88 9.10
N SER A 31 -3.96 1.97 8.69
CA SER A 31 -3.89 0.62 9.25
C SER A 31 -3.43 0.59 10.71
N LYS A 32 -2.86 1.69 11.23
CA LYS A 32 -2.38 1.83 12.61
C LYS A 32 -3.37 2.58 13.51
N LEU A 33 -4.47 3.10 12.96
CA LEU A 33 -5.53 3.73 13.75
C LEU A 33 -6.15 2.72 14.70
N GLN A 34 -6.65 3.21 15.83
CA GLN A 34 -7.40 2.43 16.80
C GLN A 34 -8.70 3.18 17.06
N LEU A 35 -9.73 2.88 16.27
CA LEU A 35 -11.00 3.60 16.32
C LEU A 35 -11.66 3.49 17.68
N LYS A 36 -11.52 2.33 18.35
CA LYS A 36 -12.00 2.18 19.72
C LYS A 36 -11.35 3.15 20.70
N ALA A 37 -10.02 3.28 20.66
CA ALA A 37 -9.31 4.22 21.54
C ALA A 37 -9.73 5.66 21.25
N LEU A 38 -9.89 6.00 19.96
CA LEU A 38 -10.38 7.31 19.55
C LEU A 38 -11.82 7.58 20.03
N ALA A 39 -12.69 6.56 20.04
CA ALA A 39 -14.03 6.63 20.61
C ALA A 39 -13.98 6.95 22.11
N ASP A 40 -13.12 6.26 22.84
CA ASP A 40 -12.97 6.41 24.28
C ASP A 40 -12.46 7.82 24.64
N GLU A 41 -11.50 8.35 23.86
CA GLU A 41 -10.99 9.72 24.00
C GLU A 41 -12.07 10.77 23.68
N GLN A 42 -12.81 10.62 22.58
CA GLN A 42 -13.91 11.53 22.23
C GLN A 42 -14.98 11.54 23.33
N LEU A 43 -15.37 10.37 23.83
CA LEU A 43 -16.34 10.25 24.91
C LEU A 43 -15.83 10.89 26.21
N ALA A 44 -14.54 10.78 26.51
CA ALA A 44 -13.93 11.41 27.68
C ALA A 44 -14.02 12.95 27.60
N VAL A 45 -13.81 13.53 26.42
CA VAL A 45 -13.97 14.99 26.19
C VAL A 45 -15.42 15.41 26.41
N VAL A 46 -16.39 14.68 25.82
CA VAL A 46 -17.82 14.97 25.99
C VAL A 46 -18.22 14.94 27.48
N LYS A 47 -17.87 13.85 28.18
CA LYS A 47 -18.16 13.71 29.61
C LYS A 47 -17.44 14.76 30.46
N GLY A 48 -16.25 15.19 30.04
CA GLY A 48 -15.51 16.27 30.69
C GLY A 48 -16.31 17.57 30.67
N LEU A 49 -16.84 17.94 29.50
CA LEU A 49 -17.67 19.14 29.36
C LEU A 49 -18.98 19.03 30.14
N GLU A 50 -19.66 17.88 30.10
CA GLU A 50 -20.89 17.62 30.88
C GLU A 50 -20.66 17.83 32.39
N LYS A 51 -19.50 17.39 32.91
CA LYS A 51 -19.13 17.64 34.31
C LYS A 51 -18.91 19.12 34.60
N VAL A 52 -18.27 19.85 33.69
CA VAL A 52 -18.08 21.30 33.86
C VAL A 52 -19.43 22.03 33.89
N GLU A 53 -20.40 21.62 33.07
CA GLU A 53 -21.77 22.16 33.09
C GLU A 53 -22.51 21.84 34.41
N GLN A 54 -22.31 20.63 34.95
CA GLN A 54 -22.86 20.23 36.25
C GLN A 54 -22.26 21.05 37.41
N GLU A 55 -20.94 21.27 37.42
CA GLU A 55 -20.26 22.09 38.41
C GLU A 55 -20.72 23.55 38.34
N LEU A 56 -20.93 24.11 37.14
CA LEU A 56 -21.52 25.43 36.98
C LEU A 56 -22.90 25.50 37.64
N THR A 57 -23.75 24.51 37.40
CA THR A 57 -25.10 24.43 37.98
C THR A 57 -25.05 24.29 39.51
N ALA A 58 -24.18 23.41 40.03
CA ALA A 58 -24.04 23.20 41.47
C ALA A 58 -23.55 24.46 42.20
N SER A 59 -22.66 25.24 41.58
CA SER A 59 -22.06 26.43 42.19
C SER A 59 -23.03 27.61 42.40
N GLU A 60 -24.27 27.53 41.90
CA GLU A 60 -25.33 28.53 42.14
C GLU A 60 -25.69 28.64 43.63
N SER A 61 -25.55 27.55 44.40
CA SER A 61 -25.84 27.54 45.84
C SER A 61 -24.73 28.14 46.71
N ASP A 62 -23.56 28.43 46.14
CA ASP A 62 -22.36 28.84 46.91
C ASP A 62 -22.37 30.34 47.27
N GLY A 63 -23.31 31.12 46.72
CA GLY A 63 -23.42 32.56 46.96
C GLY A 63 -22.33 33.39 46.25
N PRO A 64 -22.04 34.62 46.73
CA PRO A 64 -21.17 35.55 46.01
C PRO A 64 -19.72 35.09 45.83
N VAL A 65 -19.25 34.15 46.65
CA VAL A 65 -17.86 33.66 46.58
C VAL A 65 -17.58 32.93 45.26
N SER A 66 -18.60 32.33 44.61
CA SER A 66 -18.45 31.62 43.34
C SER A 66 -18.69 32.50 42.09
N ASP A 67 -18.96 33.81 42.24
CA ASP A 67 -19.31 34.70 41.11
C ASP A 67 -18.26 34.69 39.98
N VAL A 68 -16.97 34.81 40.34
CA VAL A 68 -15.86 34.79 39.38
C VAL A 68 -15.73 33.42 38.71
N PHE A 69 -15.92 32.34 39.48
CA PHE A 69 -15.89 30.97 38.97
C PHE A 69 -17.01 30.74 37.95
N ARG A 70 -18.27 31.08 38.30
CA ARG A 70 -19.43 30.93 37.41
C ARG A 70 -19.27 31.71 36.11
N LYS A 71 -18.79 32.96 36.19
CA LYS A 71 -18.54 33.77 35.00
C LYS A 71 -17.50 33.11 34.08
N THR A 72 -16.37 32.69 34.64
CA THR A 72 -15.27 32.07 33.88
C THR A 72 -15.71 30.74 33.26
N LEU A 73 -16.42 29.90 34.01
CA LEU A 73 -16.92 28.61 33.50
C LEU A 73 -17.94 28.80 32.37
N LYS A 74 -18.83 29.79 32.50
CA LYS A 74 -19.80 30.10 31.45
C LYS A 74 -19.12 30.50 30.15
N GLU A 75 -18.14 31.42 30.21
CA GLU A 75 -17.35 31.82 29.04
C GLU A 75 -16.61 30.63 28.41
N PHE A 76 -16.07 29.71 29.24
CA PHE A 76 -15.42 28.49 28.77
C PHE A 76 -16.41 27.53 28.09
N ILE A 77 -17.56 27.28 28.69
CA ILE A 77 -18.61 26.41 28.13
C ILE A 77 -19.10 26.99 26.79
N ASP A 78 -19.43 28.29 26.75
CA ASP A 78 -19.89 28.96 25.53
C ASP A 78 -18.89 28.79 24.36
N CYS A 79 -17.59 28.81 24.66
CA CYS A 79 -16.55 28.54 23.65
C CYS A 79 -16.44 27.05 23.28
N SER A 80 -16.35 26.17 24.29
CA SER A 80 -15.98 24.77 24.09
C SER A 80 -17.13 23.87 23.62
N SER A 81 -18.38 24.22 23.90
CA SER A 81 -19.54 23.42 23.49
C SER A 81 -19.65 23.25 21.97
N ALA A 82 -19.26 24.28 21.20
CA ALA A 82 -19.27 24.20 19.74
C ALA A 82 -18.21 23.19 19.24
N ASP A 83 -17.00 23.23 19.80
CA ASP A 83 -15.90 22.34 19.44
C ASP A 83 -16.20 20.89 19.82
N VAL A 84 -16.74 20.64 21.01
CA VAL A 84 -17.11 19.28 21.46
C VAL A 84 -18.24 18.70 20.60
N ARG A 85 -19.20 19.52 20.17
CA ARG A 85 -20.25 19.11 19.23
C ARG A 85 -19.66 18.79 17.86
N SER A 86 -18.76 19.63 17.36
CA SER A 86 -18.06 19.42 16.09
C SER A 86 -17.25 18.12 16.10
N LEU A 87 -16.47 17.90 17.16
CA LEU A 87 -15.71 16.66 17.38
C LEU A 87 -16.62 15.42 17.35
N SER A 88 -17.76 15.49 18.02
CA SER A 88 -18.72 14.38 18.08
C SER A 88 -19.35 14.08 16.72
N ALA A 89 -19.71 15.12 15.96
CA ALA A 89 -20.20 14.96 14.60
C ALA A 89 -19.13 14.37 13.68
N PHE A 90 -17.90 14.87 13.76
CA PHE A 90 -16.78 14.37 12.96
C PHE A 90 -16.47 12.89 13.27
N TYR A 91 -16.46 12.50 14.54
CA TYR A 91 -16.25 11.11 14.92
C TYR A 91 -17.37 10.18 14.38
N SER A 92 -18.62 10.66 14.33
CA SER A 92 -19.71 9.92 13.70
C SER A 92 -19.46 9.68 12.20
N GLU A 93 -18.97 10.68 11.47
CA GLU A 93 -18.64 10.54 10.05
C GLU A 93 -17.45 9.61 9.81
N VAL A 94 -16.45 9.62 10.71
CA VAL A 94 -15.34 8.64 10.69
C VAL A 94 -15.89 7.22 10.84
N GLY A 95 -16.79 6.99 11.79
CA GLY A 95 -17.44 5.69 11.98
C GLY A 95 -18.21 5.20 10.75
N LYS A 96 -19.02 6.07 10.12
CA LYS A 96 -19.74 5.74 8.88
C LYS A 96 -18.78 5.42 7.72
N SER A 97 -17.69 6.16 7.61
CA SER A 97 -16.68 5.93 6.57
C SER A 97 -15.95 4.61 6.77
N ALA A 98 -15.61 4.29 8.02
CA ALA A 98 -15.01 3.02 8.42
C ALA A 98 -15.91 1.83 8.10
N ASP A 99 -17.18 1.89 8.50
CA ASP A 99 -18.17 0.86 8.20
C ASP A 99 -18.42 0.73 6.69
N GLY A 100 -18.47 1.87 5.99
CA GLY A 100 -18.63 1.92 4.54
C GLY A 100 -17.53 1.19 3.78
N LEU A 101 -16.29 1.23 4.28
CA LEU A 101 -15.18 0.49 3.68
C LEU A 101 -15.37 -1.03 3.79
N ALA A 102 -15.80 -1.53 4.95
CA ALA A 102 -16.10 -2.95 5.12
C ALA A 102 -17.25 -3.38 4.19
N VAL A 103 -18.33 -2.59 4.14
CA VAL A 103 -19.48 -2.86 3.25
C VAL A 103 -19.07 -2.87 1.77
N TYR A 104 -18.18 -1.95 1.36
CA TYR A 104 -17.70 -1.87 -0.03
C TYR A 104 -17.02 -3.17 -0.48
N PHE A 105 -16.28 -3.83 0.41
CA PHE A 105 -15.65 -5.12 0.15
C PHE A 105 -16.57 -6.33 0.38
N GLY A 106 -17.86 -6.09 0.69
CA GLY A 106 -18.85 -7.14 0.95
C GLY A 106 -18.74 -7.77 2.33
N GLU A 107 -18.03 -7.12 3.25
CA GLU A 107 -17.83 -7.59 4.62
C GLU A 107 -18.86 -6.98 5.59
N ASP A 108 -19.09 -7.67 6.71
CA ASP A 108 -19.92 -7.18 7.81
C ASP A 108 -19.07 -6.31 8.76
N PRO A 109 -19.35 -4.99 8.90
CA PRO A 109 -18.57 -4.09 9.76
C PRO A 109 -18.51 -4.54 11.22
N ALA A 110 -19.53 -5.27 11.71
CA ALA A 110 -19.53 -5.79 13.08
C ALA A 110 -18.55 -6.95 13.29
N LYS A 111 -18.12 -7.62 12.20
CA LYS A 111 -17.17 -8.74 12.23
C LYS A 111 -15.79 -8.38 11.72
N PHE A 112 -15.71 -7.42 10.80
CA PHE A 112 -14.51 -6.97 10.14
C PHE A 112 -14.27 -5.48 10.46
N PRO A 113 -13.62 -5.19 11.59
CA PRO A 113 -13.34 -3.81 11.98
C PRO A 113 -12.40 -3.15 10.97
N PHE A 114 -12.49 -1.82 10.88
CA PHE A 114 -11.72 -1.00 9.96
C PHE A 114 -10.22 -1.33 9.95
N GLU A 115 -9.63 -1.52 11.13
CA GLU A 115 -8.20 -1.82 11.29
C GLU A 115 -7.80 -3.11 10.55
N GLN A 116 -8.66 -4.12 10.57
CA GLN A 116 -8.43 -5.38 9.88
C GLN A 116 -8.52 -5.19 8.36
N VAL A 117 -9.53 -4.44 7.89
CA VAL A 117 -9.71 -4.14 6.46
C VAL A 117 -8.52 -3.34 5.92
N ALA A 118 -8.12 -2.28 6.63
CA ALA A 118 -6.97 -1.45 6.28
C ALA A 118 -5.66 -2.24 6.30
N THR A 119 -5.44 -3.11 7.29
CA THR A 119 -4.25 -3.99 7.36
C THR A 119 -4.21 -4.98 6.19
N THR A 120 -5.37 -5.54 5.83
CA THR A 120 -5.49 -6.47 4.70
C THR A 120 -5.16 -5.77 3.39
N LEU A 121 -5.70 -4.57 3.17
CA LEU A 121 -5.41 -3.75 2.00
C LEU A 121 -3.93 -3.34 1.94
N LEU A 122 -3.34 -2.93 3.08
CA LEU A 122 -1.92 -2.60 3.17
C LEU A 122 -1.04 -3.79 2.78
N THR A 123 -1.38 -4.98 3.27
CA THR A 123 -0.68 -6.22 2.95
C THR A 123 -0.77 -6.53 1.46
N PHE A 124 -1.98 -6.42 0.88
CA PHE A 124 -2.19 -6.61 -0.55
C PHE A 124 -1.35 -5.65 -1.39
N VAL A 125 -1.39 -4.35 -1.09
CA VAL A 125 -0.60 -3.32 -1.79
C VAL A 125 0.89 -3.62 -1.69
N GLY A 126 1.38 -4.00 -0.51
CA GLY A 126 2.78 -4.38 -0.33
C GLY A 126 3.20 -5.59 -1.17
N LEU A 127 2.37 -6.65 -1.18
CA LEU A 127 2.62 -7.84 -1.99
C LEU A 127 2.55 -7.54 -3.48
N PHE A 128 1.58 -6.73 -3.92
CA PHE A 128 1.44 -6.31 -5.31
C PHE A 128 2.69 -5.57 -5.80
N ARG A 129 3.14 -4.56 -5.06
CA ARG A 129 4.34 -3.78 -5.40
C ARG A 129 5.57 -4.66 -5.50
N LYS A 130 5.77 -5.53 -4.51
CA LYS A 130 6.90 -6.47 -4.51
C LYS A 130 6.89 -7.38 -5.73
N ALA A 131 5.74 -7.99 -6.04
CA ALA A 131 5.60 -8.88 -7.19
C ALA A 131 5.78 -8.13 -8.52
N HIS A 132 5.32 -6.88 -8.61
CA HIS A 132 5.54 -6.03 -9.79
C HIS A 132 7.03 -5.73 -10.01
N ASP A 133 7.74 -5.32 -8.95
CA ASP A 133 9.18 -5.05 -9.01
C ASP A 133 10.00 -6.30 -9.38
N GLU A 134 9.63 -7.46 -8.83
CA GLU A 134 10.25 -8.75 -9.15
C GLU A 134 10.03 -9.13 -10.63
N ASN A 135 8.82 -8.91 -11.15
CA ASN A 135 8.52 -9.17 -12.56
C ASN A 135 9.32 -8.28 -13.49
N LEU A 136 9.44 -6.98 -13.20
CA LEU A 136 10.26 -6.07 -14.01
C LEU A 136 11.71 -6.52 -14.07
N LYS A 137 12.29 -6.91 -12.93
CA LYS A 137 13.67 -7.45 -12.86
C LYS A 137 13.82 -8.74 -13.68
N GLN A 138 12.85 -9.64 -13.61
CA GLN A 138 12.87 -10.89 -14.37
C GLN A 138 12.80 -10.62 -15.89
N ILE A 139 11.89 -9.76 -16.33
CA ILE A 139 11.75 -9.36 -17.73
C ILE A 139 13.05 -8.71 -18.25
N GLU A 140 13.67 -7.84 -17.46
CA GLU A 140 14.95 -7.22 -17.82
C GLU A 140 16.07 -8.26 -17.94
N ALA A 141 16.16 -9.20 -16.99
CA ALA A 141 17.15 -10.27 -16.99
C ALA A 141 17.00 -11.20 -18.20
N GLU A 142 15.77 -11.57 -18.56
CA GLU A 142 15.45 -12.40 -19.73
C GLU A 142 15.78 -11.68 -21.04
N LYS A 143 15.43 -10.39 -21.17
CA LYS A 143 15.81 -9.57 -22.33
C LYS A 143 17.33 -9.50 -22.51
N LYS A 144 18.06 -9.30 -21.40
CA LYS A 144 19.54 -9.25 -21.42
C LYS A 144 20.16 -10.59 -21.77
N LYS A 145 19.57 -11.70 -21.31
CA LYS A 145 20.02 -13.05 -21.67
C LYS A 145 19.80 -13.33 -23.15
N ALA A 146 18.60 -13.02 -23.67
CA ALA A 146 18.26 -13.21 -25.07
C ALA A 146 19.16 -12.38 -26.01
N GLN A 147 19.46 -11.12 -25.67
CA GLN A 147 20.40 -10.29 -26.44
C GLN A 147 21.81 -10.91 -26.49
N LYS A 148 22.34 -11.38 -25.36
CA LYS A 148 23.66 -12.03 -25.30
C LYS A 148 23.71 -13.34 -26.09
N GLU A 149 22.62 -14.10 -26.11
CA GLU A 149 22.52 -15.33 -26.90
C GLU A 149 22.48 -15.01 -28.40
N ALA A 150 21.67 -14.03 -28.82
CA ALA A 150 21.61 -13.57 -30.20
C ALA A 150 22.95 -13.02 -30.73
N GLU A 151 23.71 -12.26 -29.91
CA GLU A 151 25.04 -11.76 -30.27
C GLU A 151 26.07 -12.88 -30.46
N LYS A 152 25.98 -13.95 -29.65
CA LYS A 152 26.86 -15.11 -29.77
C LYS A 152 26.56 -15.91 -31.04
N GLU A 153 25.29 -16.12 -31.36
CA GLU A 153 24.86 -16.80 -32.59
C GLU A 153 25.27 -16.00 -33.84
N ALA A 154 25.07 -14.69 -33.84
CA ALA A 154 25.45 -13.81 -34.95
C ALA A 154 26.97 -13.73 -35.20
N ASN A 155 27.80 -13.99 -34.18
CA ASN A 155 29.25 -14.04 -34.32
C ASN A 155 29.80 -15.42 -34.71
N GLN A 156 29.08 -16.52 -34.44
CA GLN A 156 29.48 -17.86 -34.89
C GLN A 156 29.22 -18.08 -36.40
N ASP A 157 28.21 -17.42 -36.96
CA ASP A 157 27.85 -17.53 -38.38
C ASP A 157 28.80 -16.77 -39.33
N LYS A 158 29.77 -16.02 -38.80
CA LYS A 158 30.77 -15.24 -39.57
C LYS A 158 32.13 -15.94 -39.76
N THR A 159 32.24 -17.23 -39.44
CA THR A 159 33.51 -17.97 -39.61
C THR A 159 33.76 -18.28 -41.10
N PRO A 160 34.84 -17.79 -41.76
CA PRO A 160 35.03 -18.00 -43.20
C PRO A 160 35.40 -19.45 -43.51
N VAL A 161 34.60 -20.10 -44.36
CA VAL A 161 34.93 -21.39 -44.99
C VAL A 161 36.20 -21.19 -45.84
N LYS A 162 37.35 -21.64 -45.34
CA LYS A 162 38.59 -21.71 -46.11
C LYS A 162 38.42 -22.76 -47.22
N SER A 163 38.20 -22.31 -48.45
CA SER A 163 38.20 -23.17 -49.65
C SER A 163 39.55 -23.88 -49.79
N LYS A 164 39.57 -25.20 -49.61
CA LYS A 164 40.67 -26.07 -50.03
C LYS A 164 40.45 -26.43 -51.50
N ASN A 165 41.21 -25.82 -52.41
CA ASN A 165 41.41 -26.36 -53.75
C ASN A 165 42.52 -27.43 -53.70
N GLY A 166 42.23 -28.61 -54.25
CA GLY A 166 43.09 -29.79 -54.18
C GLY A 166 44.17 -29.87 -55.25
N ASN A 167 44.99 -30.91 -55.14
CA ASN A 167 45.26 -31.81 -56.27
C ASN A 167 45.79 -33.15 -55.75
N ALA A 168 45.25 -34.24 -56.29
CA ALA A 168 45.72 -35.60 -56.09
C ALA A 168 46.59 -35.99 -57.29
N ASP A 169 47.74 -36.64 -57.08
CA ASP A 169 48.17 -37.71 -58.00
C ASP A 169 49.25 -38.65 -57.42
N LYS A 170 48.93 -39.94 -57.52
CA LYS A 170 49.74 -41.17 -57.72
C LYS A 170 50.89 -41.61 -56.77
N SER A 171 50.58 -42.73 -56.11
CA SER A 171 51.39 -43.86 -55.61
C SER A 171 52.27 -44.54 -56.72
N PRO A 172 52.99 -45.67 -56.47
CA PRO A 172 54.05 -46.02 -55.50
C PRO A 172 55.32 -46.61 -56.19
N ARG A 173 56.45 -46.76 -55.49
CA ARG A 173 57.40 -47.90 -55.60
C ARG A 173 58.67 -47.70 -54.78
N SER A 174 59.01 -48.69 -53.97
CA SER A 174 60.38 -49.02 -53.59
C SER A 174 60.65 -50.46 -54.04
N PRO A 175 61.77 -50.74 -54.72
CA PRO A 175 62.36 -52.08 -54.73
C PRO A 175 63.64 -52.13 -53.90
N SER A 176 63.85 -53.31 -53.33
CA SER A 176 64.98 -53.84 -52.55
C SER A 176 66.35 -53.78 -53.27
N THR A 177 67.44 -53.67 -52.50
CA THR A 177 68.76 -54.37 -52.55
C THR A 177 69.74 -53.59 -51.63
N PHE A 178 70.61 -54.15 -50.77
CA PHE A 178 71.26 -55.45 -50.60
C PHE A 178 71.13 -55.96 -49.16
#